data_AF-A0A6M1LUR4-F1
#
_entry.id   AF-A0A6M1LUR4-F1
#
_cell.length_a   1.000
_cell.length_b   1.000
_cell.length_c   1.000
_cell.angle_alpha   90.00
_cell.angle_beta   90.00
_cell.angle_gamma   90.00
#
_symmetry.space_group_name_H-M   'P 1'
#
loop_
_entity.id
_entity.type
_entity.pdbx_description
1 polymer ?
#
loop_
_entity_poly.entity_id
_entity_poly.type
_entity_poly.pdbx_seq_one_letter_code
_entity_poly.pdbx_strand_id
1 'polypeptide(L)' 'MTLISNLTTDQIQTLTTATIAGLSTTEIRSFSTAQLVALTTAQMAGFSSTQLASLTTAQVAAFETADLAAIGTAT' A
#
# COMPACT_ATOMS: atom_id res chain seq x y z
N MET A 1 -8.12 16.72 2.01
CA MET A 1 -6.75 16.45 1.53
C MET A 1 -6.18 15.36 2.40
N THR A 2 -5.73 14.26 1.82
CA THR A 2 -5.07 13.17 2.55
C THR A 2 -3.56 13.40 2.50
N LEU A 3 -2.87 13.21 3.62
CA LEU A 3 -1.45 13.56 3.75
C LEU A 3 -0.52 12.57 3.03
N ILE A 4 -0.98 11.34 2.79
CA ILE A 4 -0.18 10.27 2.22
C ILE A 4 0.29 10.58 0.81
N SER A 5 -0.55 11.17 -0.05
CA SER A 5 -0.17 11.46 -1.44
C SER A 5 0.98 12.47 -1.57
N ASN A 6 1.30 13.20 -0.48
CA ASN A 6 2.40 14.16 -0.43
C ASN A 6 3.73 13.55 0.04
N LEU A 7 3.73 12.29 0.49
CA LEU A 7 4.96 11.61 0.90
C LEU A 7 5.76 11.16 -0.32
N THR A 8 7.08 11.26 -0.24
CA THR A 8 7.97 10.66 -1.24
C THR A 8 7.97 9.14 -1.12
N THR A 9 8.36 8.43 -2.17
CA THR A 9 8.53 6.96 -2.15
C THR A 9 9.50 6.51 -1.04
N ASP A 10 10.56 7.27 -0.81
CA ASP A 10 11.53 6.98 0.24
C ASP A 10 10.89 7.13 1.63
N GLN A 11 10.08 8.16 1.84
CA GLN A 11 9.33 8.32 3.09
C GLN A 11 8.29 7.21 3.29
N ILE A 12 7.65 6.73 2.21
CA ILE A 12 6.74 5.58 2.29
C ILE A 12 7.49 4.33 2.78
N GLN A 13 8.72 4.09 2.32
CA GLN A 13 9.54 2.95 2.78
C GLN A 13 9.92 3.03 4.26
N THR A 14 9.86 4.22 4.88
CA THR A 14 10.10 4.37 6.32
C THR A 14 8.89 4.04 7.20
N LEU A 15 7.69 3.86 6.61
CA LEU A 15 6.48 3.57 7.38
C LEU A 15 6.54 2.18 7.99
N THR A 16 6.13 2.08 9.26
CA THR A 16 6.05 0.77 9.93
C THR A 16 4.80 0.00 9.48
N THR A 17 4.82 -1.32 9.60
CA THR A 17 3.66 -2.18 9.33
C THR A 17 2.46 -1.83 10.23
N ALA A 18 2.72 -1.43 11.49
CA ALA A 18 1.68 -0.94 12.40
C ALA A 18 1.03 0.37 11.90
N THR A 19 1.83 1.28 11.33
CA THR A 19 1.31 2.49 10.71
C THR A 19 0.42 2.15 9.52
N ILE A 20 0.87 1.25 8.63
CA ILE A 20 0.10 0.77 7.46
C ILE A 20 -1.23 0.16 7.92
N ALA A 21 -1.22 -0.73 8.92
CA ALA A 21 -2.42 -1.37 9.45
C ALA A 21 -3.42 -0.37 10.06
N GLY A 22 -2.95 0.78 10.55
CA GLY A 22 -3.76 1.85 11.11
C GLY A 22 -4.41 2.80 10.08
N LEU A 23 -4.04 2.70 8.80
CA LEU A 23 -4.56 3.60 7.76
C LEU A 23 -6.03 3.32 7.43
N SER A 24 -6.81 4.38 7.26
CA SER A 24 -8.17 4.26 6.75
C SER A 24 -8.18 3.88 5.27
N THR A 25 -9.28 3.30 4.79
CA THR A 25 -9.47 2.99 3.35
C THR A 25 -9.41 4.25 2.47
N THR A 26 -9.81 5.41 2.98
CA THR A 26 -9.66 6.70 2.29
C THR A 26 -8.19 7.08 2.09
N GLU A 27 -7.35 6.85 3.10
CA GLU A 27 -5.91 7.07 3.02
C GLU A 27 -5.25 6.07 2.08
N ILE A 28 -5.66 4.79 2.10
CA ILE A 28 -5.19 3.77 1.14
C ILE A 28 -5.49 4.17 -0.31
N ARG A 29 -6.71 4.64 -0.58
CA ARG A 29 -7.10 5.12 -1.93
C ARG A 29 -6.36 6.39 -2.37
N SER A 30 -5.70 7.07 -1.44
CA SER A 30 -4.94 8.27 -1.72
C SER A 30 -3.48 8.00 -2.09
N PHE A 31 -2.99 6.77 -1.93
CA PHE A 31 -1.69 6.42 -2.45
C PHE A 31 -1.66 6.58 -3.98
N SER A 32 -0.63 7.24 -4.47
CA SER A 32 -0.27 7.17 -5.88
C SER A 32 0.24 5.77 -6.23
N THR A 33 0.21 5.43 -7.52
CA THR A 33 0.73 4.15 -8.03
C THR A 33 2.23 4.00 -7.75
N ALA A 34 3.01 5.07 -7.88
CA ALA A 34 4.44 5.07 -7.58
C ALA A 34 4.73 4.79 -6.09
N GLN A 35 3.91 5.32 -5.18
CA GLN A 35 4.04 5.05 -3.75
C GLN A 35 3.67 3.61 -3.39
N LEU A 36 2.67 3.01 -4.07
CA LEU A 36 2.32 1.60 -3.87
C LEU A 36 3.44 0.67 -4.34
N VAL A 37 4.03 0.94 -5.51
CA VAL A 37 5.17 0.17 -6.03
C VAL A 37 6.42 0.33 -5.17
N ALA A 38 6.55 1.45 -4.44
CA ALA A 38 7.66 1.66 -3.53
C ALA A 38 7.54 0.88 -2.21
N LEU A 39 6.37 0.32 -1.89
CA LEU A 39 6.18 -0.44 -0.65
C LEU A 39 7.06 -1.69 -0.62
N THR A 40 7.65 -1.95 0.53
CA THR A 40 8.35 -3.22 0.77
C THR A 40 7.37 -4.37 0.93
N THR A 41 7.85 -5.60 0.74
CA THR A 41 7.04 -6.82 0.98
C THR A 41 6.50 -6.90 2.40
N ALA A 42 7.28 -6.49 3.40
CA ALA A 42 6.85 -6.43 4.80
C ALA A 42 5.71 -5.41 5.02
N GLN A 43 5.79 -4.24 4.37
CA GLN A 43 4.73 -3.23 4.45
C GLN A 43 3.46 -3.68 3.73
N MET A 44 3.58 -4.34 2.58
CA MET A 44 2.44 -4.93 1.87
C MET A 44 1.75 -6.02 2.71
N ALA A 45 2.51 -6.84 3.44
CA ALA A 45 1.96 -7.81 4.39
C ALA A 45 1.28 -7.17 5.62
N GLY A 46 1.51 -5.88 5.87
CA GLY A 46 0.85 -5.11 6.92
C GLY A 46 -0.57 -4.65 6.57
N PHE A 47 -1.02 -4.80 5.32
CA PHE A 47 -2.37 -4.44 4.92
C PHE A 47 -3.39 -5.48 5.40
N SER A 48 -4.50 -5.00 5.95
CA SER A 48 -5.68 -5.83 6.19
C SER A 48 -6.44 -6.15 4.90
N SER A 49 -7.24 -7.22 4.91
CA SER A 49 -8.13 -7.58 3.80
C SER A 49 -9.09 -6.45 3.39
N THR A 50 -9.61 -5.70 4.37
CA THR A 50 -10.47 -4.53 4.12
C THR A 50 -9.73 -3.41 3.39
N GLN A 51 -8.47 -3.16 3.76
CA GLN A 51 -7.64 -2.16 3.08
C GLN A 51 -7.29 -2.60 1.65
N LEU A 52 -6.92 -3.87 1.45
CA LEU A 52 -6.67 -4.43 0.12
C LEU A 52 -7.91 -4.36 -0.77
N ALA A 53 -9.09 -4.69 -0.24
CA ALA A 53 -10.36 -4.58 -0.96
C ALA A 53 -10.75 -3.13 -1.32
N SER A 54 -10.16 -2.14 -0.66
CA SER A 54 -10.44 -0.72 -0.92
C SER A 54 -9.66 -0.13 -2.08
N LEU A 55 -8.61 -0.83 -2.55
CA LEU A 55 -7.77 -0.41 -3.66
C LEU A 55 -8.59 -0.19 -4.94
N THR A 56 -8.20 0.83 -5.69
CA THR A 56 -8.80 1.11 -7.00
C THR A 56 -8.20 0.22 -8.09
N THR A 57 -8.90 0.08 -9.21
CA THR A 57 -8.40 -0.68 -10.37
C THR A 57 -7.06 -0.16 -10.89
N ALA A 58 -6.86 1.17 -10.89
CA ALA A 58 -5.59 1.79 -11.30
C ALA A 58 -4.44 1.48 -10.34
N GLN A 59 -4.73 1.41 -9.03
CA GLN A 59 -3.76 1.04 -8.01
C GLN A 59 -3.39 -0.45 -8.11
N VAL A 60 -4.36 -1.33 -8.34
CA VAL A 60 -4.11 -2.75 -8.56
C VAL A 60 -3.32 -2.99 -9.85
N ALA A 61 -3.62 -2.25 -10.92
CA ALA A 61 -2.91 -2.34 -12.20
C ALA A 61 -1.46 -1.83 -12.14
N ALA A 62 -1.08 -1.11 -11.09
CA ALA A 62 0.29 -0.63 -10.91
C ALA A 62 1.23 -1.70 -10.32
N PHE A 63 0.69 -2.76 -9.70
CA PHE A 63 1.50 -3.83 -9.15
C PHE A 63 1.99 -4.78 -10.24
N GLU A 64 3.27 -5.17 -10.13
CA GLU A 64 3.80 -6.26 -10.92
C GLU A 64 3.30 -7.60 -10.36
N THR A 65 3.35 -8.67 -11.17
CA THR A 65 2.94 -10.00 -10.72
C THR A 65 3.75 -10.50 -9.52
N ALA A 66 5.01 -10.06 -9.39
CA ALA A 66 5.86 -10.33 -8.24
C ALA A 66 5.35 -9.67 -6.94
N ASP A 67 4.84 -8.43 -7.03
CA ASP A 67 4.27 -7.71 -5.88
C ASP A 67 3.00 -8.40 -5.39
N LEU A 68 2.13 -8.80 -6.34
CA LEU A 68 0.90 -9.53 -6.04
C LEU A 68 1.18 -10.92 -5.42
N ALA A 69 2.24 -11.59 -5.87
CA ALA A 69 2.67 -12.85 -5.28
C ALA A 69 3.15 -12.68 -3.82
N ALA A 70 3.78 -11.56 -3.49
CA ALA A 70 4.17 -11.25 -2.12
C ALA A 70 2.95 -11.06 -1.20
N ILE A 71 1.89 -10.37 -1.67
CA ILE A 71 0.63 -10.20 -0.92
C ILE A 71 -0.04 -11.56 -0.62
N GLY A 72 -0.01 -12.49 -1.58
CA GLY A 72 -0.62 -13.82 -1.45
C GLY A 72 -0.01 -14.75 -0.39
N THR A 73 1.11 -14.37 0.22
CA THR A 73 1.78 -15.17 1.27
C THR A 73 1.52 -14.64 2.69
N ALA A 74 0.86 -13.49 2.84
CA ALA A 74 0.46 -12.95 4.12
C ALA A 74 -0.88 -13.59 4.57
N THR A 75 -0.82 -14.84 5.03
CA THR A 75 -1.93 -15.53 5.73
C THR A 75 -1.55 -15.82 7.17
#